data_AF-A0A3S4M9A6-F1
#
_entry.id   AF-A0A3S4M9A6-F1
#
_cell.length_a   1.000
_cell.length_b   1.000
_cell.length_c   1.000
_cell.angle_alpha   90.00
_cell.angle_beta   90.00
_cell.angle_gamma   90.00
#
_symmetry.space_group_name_H-M   'P 1'
#
loop_
_entity.id
_entity.type
_entity.pdbx_description
1 polymer ?
#
loop_
_entity_poly.entity_id
_entity_poly.type
_entity_poly.pdbx_seq_one_letter_code
_entity_poly.pdbx_strand_id
1 'polypeptide(L)'
;MTGIGRNSMQGDIRFADVLEKMGATICWGDDYISCTRGELNAIDMDMNHIPDAAMTIATAALFAKGTTTLRNIYNWRVKETDRLFAMATELRKVGAEVEEGHDYIRITPPEKLNFAEIATYNDHRMAMCFSLVALSDTPVTILDPKCTAKTFPDYFEQLARISQAA
;
A
#
# COMPACT_ATOMS: atom_id res chain seq x y z
N MET A 1 3.58 3.49 -16.15
CA MET A 1 4.24 2.17 -16.16
C MET A 1 4.03 1.57 -17.54
N THR A 2 5.11 1.18 -18.22
CA THR A 2 5.04 0.51 -19.54
C THR A 2 5.07 -1.01 -19.34
N GLY A 3 4.53 -1.77 -20.30
CA GLY A 3 4.44 -3.23 -20.24
C GLY A 3 3.20 -3.78 -19.53
N ILE A 4 2.29 -2.88 -19.11
CA ILE A 4 1.00 -3.21 -18.48
C ILE A 4 -0.04 -2.35 -19.18
N GLY A 5 -0.95 -2.97 -19.95
CA GLY A 5 -2.00 -2.27 -20.68
C GLY A 5 -3.40 -2.77 -20.29
N ARG A 6 -4.41 -2.36 -21.07
CA ARG A 6 -5.81 -2.73 -20.83
C ARG A 6 -6.10 -4.24 -20.87
N ASN A 7 -5.17 -5.02 -21.43
CA ASN A 7 -5.22 -6.49 -21.52
C ASN A 7 -4.30 -7.19 -20.49
N SER A 8 -3.76 -6.48 -19.49
CA SER A 8 -2.85 -7.05 -18.49
C SER A 8 -3.55 -8.05 -17.54
N MET A 9 -2.75 -8.72 -16.71
CA MET A 9 -3.22 -9.62 -15.66
C MET A 9 -4.24 -8.95 -14.73
N GLN A 10 -5.26 -9.71 -14.32
CA GLN A 10 -6.42 -9.19 -13.56
C GLN A 10 -6.05 -8.45 -12.26
N GLY A 11 -4.89 -8.74 -11.66
CA GLY A 11 -4.45 -8.13 -10.40
C GLY A 11 -4.08 -6.65 -10.55
N ASP A 12 -3.33 -6.31 -11.59
CA ASP A 12 -2.84 -4.94 -11.83
C ASP A 12 -3.97 -4.01 -12.24
N ILE A 13 -4.94 -4.55 -13.02
CA ILE A 13 -6.12 -3.81 -13.43
C ILE A 13 -6.95 -3.38 -12.23
N ARG A 14 -7.24 -4.34 -11.36
CA ARG A 14 -8.06 -4.10 -10.16
C ARG A 14 -7.38 -3.17 -9.17
N PHE A 15 -6.05 -3.18 -9.05
CA PHE A 15 -5.35 -2.22 -8.19
C PHE A 15 -5.53 -0.78 -8.70
N ALA A 16 -5.36 -0.56 -10.00
CA ALA A 16 -5.58 0.75 -10.60
C ALA A 16 -7.05 1.20 -10.46
N ASP A 17 -8.02 0.30 -10.63
CA ASP A 17 -9.44 0.60 -10.39
C ASP A 17 -9.72 1.05 -8.95
N VAL A 18 -9.03 0.45 -7.96
CA VAL A 18 -9.17 0.85 -6.56
C VAL A 18 -8.58 2.26 -6.34
N LEU A 19 -7.41 2.56 -6.91
CA LEU A 19 -6.84 3.90 -6.84
C LEU A 19 -7.72 4.95 -7.53
N GLU A 20 -8.34 4.61 -8.66
CA GLU A 20 -9.32 5.46 -9.32
C GLU A 20 -10.52 5.75 -8.42
N LYS A 21 -11.04 4.73 -7.73
CA LYS A 21 -12.12 4.89 -6.74
C LYS A 21 -11.72 5.70 -5.52
N MET A 22 -10.44 5.68 -5.14
CA MET A 22 -9.92 6.59 -4.13
C MET A 22 -9.79 8.02 -4.65
N GLY A 23 -9.83 8.27 -5.96
CA GLY A 23 -9.77 9.61 -6.56
C GLY A 23 -8.49 9.92 -7.33
N ALA A 24 -7.64 8.92 -7.60
CA ALA A 24 -6.53 9.08 -8.54
C ALA A 24 -7.06 9.15 -9.99
N THR A 25 -6.39 9.92 -10.84
CA THR A 25 -6.71 9.93 -12.28
C THR A 25 -5.91 8.83 -12.96
N ILE A 26 -6.59 7.80 -13.45
CA ILE A 26 -5.97 6.69 -14.18
C ILE A 26 -6.24 6.84 -15.68
N CYS A 27 -5.19 6.85 -16.49
CA CYS A 27 -5.30 6.73 -17.94
C CYS A 27 -4.72 5.40 -18.41
N TRP A 28 -5.52 4.70 -19.23
CA TRP A 28 -5.19 3.40 -19.80
C TRP A 28 -4.74 3.57 -21.25
N GLY A 29 -3.49 3.19 -21.51
CA GLY A 29 -2.98 2.97 -22.86
C GLY A 29 -3.02 1.50 -23.27
N ASP A 30 -2.62 1.24 -24.51
CA ASP A 30 -2.56 -0.12 -25.06
C ASP A 30 -1.48 -0.97 -24.36
N ASP A 31 -0.37 -0.34 -23.96
CA ASP A 31 0.79 -0.97 -23.32
C ASP A 31 1.26 -0.23 -22.05
N TYR A 32 0.49 0.74 -21.56
CA TYR A 32 0.81 1.48 -20.35
C TYR A 32 -0.40 1.80 -19.48
N ILE A 33 -0.13 2.02 -18.18
CA ILE A 33 -1.02 2.68 -17.23
C ILE A 33 -0.30 3.93 -16.73
N SER A 34 -0.97 5.07 -16.74
CA SER A 34 -0.49 6.28 -16.05
C SER A 34 -1.43 6.66 -14.93
N CYS A 35 -0.86 7.02 -13.77
CA CYS A 35 -1.58 7.51 -12.62
C CYS A 35 -1.12 8.95 -12.36
N THR A 36 -2.06 9.89 -12.24
CA THR A 36 -1.80 11.25 -11.80
C THR A 36 -2.43 11.48 -10.44
N ARG A 37 -1.70 12.18 -9.57
CA ARG A 37 -2.14 12.50 -8.21
C ARG A 37 -3.47 13.26 -8.27
N GLY A 38 -4.46 12.72 -7.56
CA GLY A 38 -5.68 13.43 -7.17
C GLY A 38 -5.73 13.63 -5.66
N GLU A 39 -6.84 14.19 -5.17
CA GLU A 39 -7.17 14.16 -3.75
C GLU A 39 -7.74 12.77 -3.43
N LEU A 40 -7.02 11.99 -2.62
CA LEU A 40 -7.47 10.66 -2.25
C LEU A 40 -8.56 10.75 -1.16
N ASN A 41 -9.60 9.96 -1.32
CA ASN A 41 -10.71 9.78 -0.40
C ASN A 41 -10.77 8.33 0.05
N ALA A 42 -11.23 8.12 1.28
CA ALA A 42 -11.38 6.80 1.84
C ALA A 42 -12.40 5.95 1.07
N ILE A 43 -12.15 4.65 1.05
CA ILE A 43 -13.01 3.66 0.42
C ILE A 43 -13.42 2.59 1.42
N ASP A 44 -14.53 1.92 1.15
CA ASP A 44 -14.95 0.71 1.84
C ASP A 44 -15.21 -0.38 0.81
N MET A 45 -14.30 -1.35 0.70
CA MET A 45 -14.26 -2.28 -0.43
C MET A 45 -13.80 -3.69 -0.06
N ASP A 46 -14.36 -4.68 -0.77
CA ASP A 46 -13.88 -6.06 -0.80
C ASP A 46 -12.55 -6.11 -1.58
N MET A 47 -11.53 -6.68 -0.94
CA MET A 47 -10.17 -6.82 -1.47
C MET A 47 -9.73 -8.27 -1.68
N ASN A 48 -10.63 -9.24 -1.55
CA ASN A 48 -10.34 -10.67 -1.68
C ASN A 48 -9.72 -11.04 -3.04
N HIS A 49 -10.10 -10.28 -4.06
CA HIS A 49 -9.68 -10.45 -5.44
C HIS A 49 -8.27 -9.93 -5.76
N ILE A 50 -7.68 -9.10 -4.89
CA ILE A 50 -6.34 -8.52 -5.04
C ILE A 50 -5.61 -8.45 -3.70
N PRO A 51 -5.47 -9.57 -2.97
CA PRO A 51 -5.07 -9.54 -1.57
C PRO A 51 -3.65 -8.97 -1.38
N ASP A 52 -2.75 -9.24 -2.32
CA ASP A 52 -1.39 -8.74 -2.26
C ASP A 52 -1.31 -7.22 -2.51
N ALA A 53 -2.05 -6.70 -3.49
CA ALA A 53 -2.08 -5.28 -3.82
C ALA A 53 -2.87 -4.45 -2.80
N ALA A 54 -3.83 -5.08 -2.11
CA ALA A 54 -4.58 -4.45 -1.03
C ALA A 54 -3.70 -4.01 0.15
N MET A 55 -2.51 -4.64 0.35
CA MET A 55 -1.54 -4.17 1.36
C MET A 55 -1.04 -2.76 1.02
N THR A 56 -0.84 -2.47 -0.26
CA THR A 56 -0.44 -1.15 -0.73
C THR A 56 -1.58 -0.14 -0.58
N ILE A 57 -2.84 -0.56 -0.74
CA ILE A 57 -4.00 0.31 -0.47
C ILE A 57 -4.08 0.68 1.01
N ALA A 58 -3.74 -0.25 1.92
CA ALA A 58 -3.71 0.03 3.35
C ALA A 58 -2.69 1.12 3.72
N THR A 59 -1.54 1.21 3.07
CA THR A 59 -0.63 2.35 3.28
C THR A 59 -1.03 3.59 2.51
N ALA A 60 -1.66 3.46 1.32
CA ALA A 60 -2.25 4.59 0.61
C ALA A 60 -3.36 5.29 1.42
N ALA A 61 -4.07 4.56 2.28
CA ALA A 61 -5.06 5.10 3.20
C ALA A 61 -4.49 6.17 4.16
N LEU A 62 -3.18 6.17 4.41
CA LEU A 62 -2.50 7.21 5.21
C LEU A 62 -2.59 8.61 4.56
N PHE A 63 -2.88 8.66 3.26
CA PHE A 63 -2.94 9.89 2.46
C PHE A 63 -4.36 10.23 1.99
N ALA A 64 -5.37 9.48 2.44
CA ALA A 64 -6.75 9.62 2.01
C ALA A 64 -7.61 10.36 3.05
N LYS A 65 -8.58 11.17 2.63
CA LYS A 65 -9.54 11.78 3.55
C LYS A 65 -10.57 10.75 4.04
N GLY A 66 -10.64 10.55 5.37
CA GLY A 66 -11.60 9.66 6.03
C GLY A 66 -11.03 8.29 6.40
N THR A 67 -11.91 7.36 6.80
CA THR A 67 -11.52 6.01 7.24
C THR A 67 -11.64 4.99 6.11
N THR A 68 -10.53 4.45 5.65
CA THR A 68 -10.52 3.36 4.65
C THR A 68 -10.79 2.02 5.31
N THR A 69 -11.69 1.22 4.73
CA THR A 69 -12.02 -0.14 5.19
C THR A 69 -11.75 -1.15 4.07
N LEU A 70 -10.87 -2.11 4.35
CA LEU A 70 -10.58 -3.23 3.44
C LEU A 70 -11.20 -4.50 4.00
N ARG A 71 -12.15 -5.10 3.28
CA ARG A 71 -12.95 -6.25 3.72
C ARG A 71 -12.55 -7.54 3.00
N ASN A 72 -12.98 -8.68 3.56
CA ASN A 72 -12.83 -10.00 2.97
C ASN A 72 -11.36 -10.39 2.71
N ILE A 73 -10.48 -9.97 3.62
CA ILE A 73 -9.02 -10.18 3.57
C ILE A 73 -8.55 -11.21 4.60
N TYR A 74 -9.40 -12.15 5.03
CA TYR A 74 -8.99 -13.25 5.93
C TYR A 74 -7.76 -14.00 5.43
N ASN A 75 -7.57 -14.07 4.11
CA ASN A 75 -6.42 -14.69 3.49
C ASN A 75 -5.06 -14.08 3.92
N TRP A 76 -5.04 -12.86 4.47
CA TRP A 76 -3.84 -12.22 5.04
C TRP A 76 -3.33 -12.92 6.29
N ARG A 77 -4.24 -13.52 7.08
CA ARG A 77 -3.91 -14.19 8.34
C ARG A 77 -3.23 -15.55 8.13
N VAL A 78 -3.50 -16.20 7.00
CA VAL A 78 -3.02 -17.56 6.69
C VAL A 78 -1.77 -17.58 5.81
N LYS A 79 -1.09 -16.43 5.64
CA LYS A 79 0.19 -16.35 4.94
C LYS A 79 1.33 -16.80 5.85
N GLU A 80 2.57 -16.73 5.33
CA GLU A 80 3.80 -17.03 6.07
C GLU A 80 3.94 -16.21 7.36
N THR A 81 3.35 -14.99 7.38
CA THR A 81 3.12 -14.16 8.55
C THR A 81 1.65 -13.72 8.57
N ASP A 82 1.07 -13.42 9.74
CA ASP A 82 -0.24 -12.78 9.81
C ASP A 82 -0.08 -11.33 9.34
N ARG A 83 -0.32 -11.10 8.04
CA ARG A 83 -0.19 -9.78 7.41
C ARG A 83 -1.19 -8.77 7.94
N LEU A 84 -2.34 -9.22 8.43
CA LEU A 84 -3.37 -8.33 8.96
C LEU A 84 -2.88 -7.74 10.29
N PHE A 85 -2.39 -8.61 11.18
CA PHE A 85 -1.75 -8.19 12.42
C PHE A 85 -0.50 -7.32 12.17
N ALA A 86 0.37 -7.73 11.23
CA ALA A 86 1.58 -7.00 10.91
C ALA A 86 1.27 -5.60 10.37
N MET A 87 0.38 -5.48 9.39
CA MET A 87 -0.04 -4.19 8.84
C MET A 87 -0.66 -3.30 9.93
N ALA A 88 -1.56 -3.85 10.76
CA ALA A 88 -2.18 -3.09 11.83
C ALA A 88 -1.17 -2.59 12.86
N THR A 89 -0.20 -3.44 13.23
CA THR A 89 0.87 -3.09 14.18
C THR A 89 1.72 -1.93 13.66
N GLU A 90 2.18 -2.04 12.41
CA GLU A 90 3.10 -1.06 11.83
C GLU A 90 2.39 0.25 11.44
N LEU A 91 1.11 0.20 11.01
CA LEU A 91 0.29 1.40 10.76
C LEU A 91 0.04 2.20 12.04
N ARG A 92 -0.16 1.54 13.19
CA ARG A 92 -0.31 2.23 14.48
C ARG A 92 0.96 2.98 14.88
N LYS A 93 2.15 2.47 14.56
CA LYS A 93 3.43 3.14 14.86
C LYS A 93 3.57 4.49 14.15
N VAL A 94 3.10 4.59 12.91
CA VAL A 94 3.09 5.86 12.15
C VAL A 94 1.95 6.79 12.59
N GLY A 95 1.16 6.41 13.60
CA GLY A 95 0.14 7.25 14.23
C GLY A 95 -1.28 7.03 13.72
N ALA A 96 -1.52 6.10 12.79
CA ALA A 96 -2.87 5.82 12.33
C ALA A 96 -3.73 5.17 13.41
N GLU A 97 -5.01 5.54 13.46
CA GLU A 97 -6.00 4.78 14.19
C GLU A 97 -6.36 3.55 13.35
N VAL A 98 -6.19 2.36 13.94
CA VAL A 98 -6.40 1.09 13.25
C VAL A 98 -7.29 0.15 14.06
N GLU A 99 -8.43 -0.19 13.49
CA GLU A 99 -9.28 -1.28 13.94
C GLU A 99 -9.02 -2.51 13.05
N GLU A 100 -8.67 -3.63 13.67
CA GLU A 100 -8.49 -4.90 12.97
C GLU A 100 -9.56 -5.89 13.40
N GLY A 101 -10.27 -6.45 12.43
CA GLY A 101 -11.31 -7.45 12.66
C GLY A 101 -10.89 -8.85 12.23
N HIS A 102 -11.84 -9.78 12.17
CA HIS A 102 -11.56 -11.14 11.73
C HIS A 102 -10.98 -11.20 10.30
N ASP A 103 -11.59 -10.46 9.37
CA ASP A 103 -11.28 -10.46 7.94
C ASP A 103 -11.28 -9.05 7.33
N TYR A 104 -11.08 -8.02 8.16
CA TYR A 104 -11.03 -6.64 7.71
C TYR A 104 -10.00 -5.82 8.50
N ILE A 105 -9.60 -4.69 7.91
CA ILE A 105 -8.83 -3.64 8.58
C ILE A 105 -9.45 -2.27 8.24
N ARG A 106 -9.59 -1.41 9.25
CA ARG A 106 -10.04 -0.02 9.11
C ARG A 106 -8.92 0.91 9.53
N ILE A 107 -8.65 1.90 8.70
CA ILE A 107 -7.47 2.77 8.83
C ILE A 107 -7.94 4.21 8.70
N THR A 108 -7.79 4.98 9.78
CA THR A 108 -7.99 6.43 9.76
C THR A 108 -6.61 7.10 9.88
N PRO A 109 -6.20 7.93 8.90
CA PRO A 109 -4.92 8.62 8.99
C PRO A 109 -4.92 9.63 10.14
N PRO A 110 -3.77 9.86 10.80
CA PRO A 110 -3.63 10.96 11.73
C PRO A 110 -3.52 12.28 10.97
N GLU A 111 -3.65 13.40 11.68
CA GLU A 111 -3.35 14.73 11.12
C GLU A 111 -1.88 14.84 10.67
N LYS A 112 -0.97 14.14 11.36
CA LYS A 112 0.45 14.06 11.04
C LYS A 112 1.01 12.67 11.33
N LEU A 113 1.78 12.13 10.40
CA LEU A 113 2.46 10.84 10.59
C LEU A 113 3.64 10.97 11.57
N ASN A 114 3.85 9.93 12.37
CA ASN A 114 4.99 9.78 13.27
C ASN A 114 6.15 9.06 12.57
N PHE A 115 7.38 9.46 12.91
CA PHE A 115 8.54 8.63 12.58
C PHE A 115 8.38 7.26 13.22
N ALA A 116 8.69 6.22 12.46
CA ALA A 116 8.62 4.84 12.93
C ALA A 116 9.73 3.97 12.32
N GLU A 117 10.15 3.00 13.12
CA GLU A 117 10.95 1.86 12.68
C GLU A 117 10.01 0.68 12.38
N ILE A 118 9.99 0.27 11.11
CA ILE A 118 9.05 -0.68 10.56
C ILE A 118 9.66 -2.07 10.51
N ALA A 119 9.04 -3.00 11.22
CA ALA A 119 9.36 -4.42 11.11
C ALA A 119 8.74 -5.00 9.84
N THR A 120 9.50 -5.82 9.11
CA THR A 120 9.08 -6.35 7.80
C THR A 120 8.56 -7.80 7.87
N TYR A 121 8.79 -8.50 8.99
CA TYR A 121 8.30 -9.87 9.22
C TYR A 121 8.75 -10.87 8.12
N ASN A 122 9.94 -10.66 7.54
CA ASN A 122 10.46 -11.40 6.38
C ASN A 122 9.54 -11.31 5.13
N ASP A 123 8.64 -10.32 5.08
CA ASP A 123 7.73 -10.10 3.97
C ASP A 123 8.13 -8.84 3.18
N HIS A 124 8.61 -9.07 1.95
CA HIS A 124 8.92 -8.00 0.99
C HIS A 124 7.79 -6.99 0.81
N ARG A 125 6.52 -7.41 0.91
CA ARG A 125 5.38 -6.49 0.76
C ARG A 125 5.28 -5.52 1.92
N MET A 126 5.62 -5.92 3.15
CA MET A 126 5.68 -4.98 4.27
C MET A 126 6.71 -3.88 4.01
N ALA A 127 7.91 -4.27 3.57
CA ALA A 127 8.97 -3.30 3.22
C ALA A 127 8.53 -2.33 2.11
N MET A 128 7.94 -2.86 1.03
CA MET A 128 7.48 -2.03 -0.09
C MET A 128 6.29 -1.15 0.26
N CYS A 129 5.34 -1.63 1.08
CA CYS A 129 4.16 -0.84 1.44
C CYS A 129 4.55 0.34 2.33
N PHE A 130 5.42 0.13 3.32
CA PHE A 130 5.79 1.17 4.27
C PHE A 130 6.87 2.14 3.77
N SER A 131 7.57 1.82 2.68
CA SER A 131 8.43 2.80 2.00
C SER A 131 7.63 4.05 1.57
N LEU A 132 6.34 3.87 1.26
CA LEU A 132 5.45 4.93 0.81
C LEU A 132 5.18 5.99 1.90
N VAL A 133 5.44 5.69 3.17
CA VAL A 133 5.37 6.68 4.25
C VAL A 133 6.33 7.85 3.99
N ALA A 134 7.47 7.60 3.33
CA ALA A 134 8.44 8.64 2.95
C ALA A 134 7.92 9.62 1.87
N LEU A 135 6.74 9.38 1.29
CA LEU A 135 6.05 10.34 0.43
C LEU A 135 5.33 11.45 1.22
N SER A 136 5.29 11.32 2.55
CA SER A 136 4.87 12.40 3.46
C SER A 136 6.04 13.28 3.88
N ASP A 137 5.78 14.28 4.72
CA ASP A 137 6.81 15.11 5.36
C ASP A 137 7.53 14.38 6.54
N THR A 138 7.25 13.10 6.74
CA THR A 138 7.77 12.28 7.85
C THR A 138 8.65 11.15 7.31
N PRO A 139 9.91 11.01 7.79
CA PRO A 139 10.76 9.89 7.42
C PRO A 139 10.30 8.57 8.07
N VAL A 140 10.74 7.46 7.48
CA VAL A 140 10.48 6.10 7.98
C VAL A 140 11.75 5.26 7.87
N THR A 141 11.97 4.37 8.84
CA THR A 141 13.06 3.39 8.79
C THR A 141 12.49 2.01 8.53
N ILE A 142 12.94 1.32 7.48
CA ILE A 142 12.60 -0.08 7.23
C ILE A 142 13.71 -0.96 7.82
N LEU A 143 13.38 -1.82 8.80
CA LEU A 143 14.39 -2.54 9.59
C LEU A 143 15.11 -3.67 8.83
N ASP A 144 14.42 -4.36 7.93
CA ASP A 144 15.03 -5.36 7.04
C ASP A 144 14.63 -5.11 5.57
N PRO A 145 15.26 -4.14 4.90
CA PRO A 145 14.94 -3.82 3.51
C PRO A 145 15.34 -4.93 2.54
N LYS A 146 16.27 -5.83 2.93
CA LYS A 146 16.78 -6.89 2.05
C LYS A 146 15.74 -7.96 1.74
N CYS A 147 14.67 -8.09 2.53
CA CYS A 147 13.57 -9.00 2.25
C CYS A 147 12.93 -8.76 0.87
N THR A 148 13.03 -7.53 0.32
CA THR A 148 12.56 -7.19 -1.04
C THR A 148 13.21 -8.01 -2.15
N ALA A 149 14.43 -8.52 -1.95
CA ALA A 149 15.13 -9.36 -2.92
C ALA A 149 14.41 -10.66 -3.30
N LYS A 150 13.40 -11.07 -2.53
CA LYS A 150 12.52 -12.19 -2.87
C LYS A 150 11.79 -11.98 -4.20
N THR A 151 11.45 -10.73 -4.55
CA THR A 151 10.69 -10.41 -5.77
C THR A 151 11.20 -9.21 -6.55
N PHE A 152 11.86 -8.26 -5.89
CA PHE A 152 12.30 -7.01 -6.49
C PHE A 152 13.61 -6.52 -5.86
N PRO A 153 14.76 -7.15 -6.21
CA PRO A 153 16.06 -6.89 -5.58
C PRO A 153 16.54 -5.44 -5.59
N ASP A 154 16.18 -4.69 -6.62
CA ASP A 154 16.53 -3.29 -6.83
C ASP A 154 15.39 -2.33 -6.46
N TYR A 155 14.38 -2.77 -5.69
CA TYR A 155 13.20 -1.98 -5.35
C TYR A 155 13.52 -0.57 -4.83
N PHE A 156 14.40 -0.45 -3.83
CA PHE A 156 14.73 0.85 -3.24
C PHE A 156 15.56 1.74 -4.19
N GLU A 157 16.34 1.15 -5.10
CA GLU A 157 17.02 1.91 -6.15
C GLU A 157 16.00 2.45 -7.17
N GLN A 158 15.02 1.65 -7.57
CA GLN A 158 13.97 2.08 -8.49
C GLN A 158 13.09 3.15 -7.86
N LEU A 159 12.73 3.01 -6.58
CA LEU A 159 12.01 4.03 -5.83
C LEU A 159 12.82 5.33 -5.79
N ALA A 160 14.12 5.27 -5.47
CA ALA A 160 14.98 6.44 -5.44
C ALA A 160 15.10 7.15 -6.80
N ARG A 161 15.10 6.40 -7.92
CA ARG A 161 15.17 6.96 -9.28
C ARG A 161 13.95 7.80 -9.66
N ILE A 162 12.78 7.48 -9.11
CA ILE A 162 11.52 8.19 -9.42
C ILE A 162 11.16 9.22 -8.34
N SER A 163 11.86 9.24 -7.21
CA SER A 163 11.70 10.25 -6.18
C SER A 163 12.39 11.56 -6.59
N GLN A 164 11.66 12.67 -6.45
CA GLN A 164 12.23 14.01 -6.57
C GLN A 164 12.42 14.57 -5.17
N ALA A 165 13.54 15.26 -4.93
CA ALA A 165 13.67 16.06 -3.71
C ALA A 165 12.62 17.17 -3.75
N ALA A 166 11.90 17.33 -2.63
CA ALA A 166 10.97 18.44 -2.44
C ALA A 166 11.69 19.79 -2.41
#